data_AF-A0AAN4WLA7-F1
#
_entry.id   AF-A0AAN4WLA7-F1
#
_cell.length_a   1.000
_cell.length_b   1.000
_cell.length_c   1.000
_cell.angle_alpha   90.00
_cell.angle_beta   90.00
_cell.angle_gamma   90.00
#
_symmetry.space_group_name_H-M   'P 1'
#
loop_
_entity.id
_entity.type
_entity.pdbx_description
1 polymer ?
#
loop_
_entity_poly.entity_id
_entity_poly.type
_entity_poly.pdbx_seq_one_letter_code
_entity_poly.pdbx_strand_id
1 'polypeptide(L)'
;MLGYCVEAVLQRVEAEIRFSRERQEYPERYAGSSDDGPLAVWTSNNNKMEIAELMLGIYLAKVLRTPDGMLMEYREVIRLAERAFGVKISNHRELKRDIFKRTNELVIFLKRLIFLIEQERDKKDA
;
A
#
# COMPACT_ATOMS: atom_id res chain seq x y z
N MET A 1 -34.12 17.48 -26.45
CA MET A 1 -33.06 16.51 -26.11
C MET A 1 -31.73 17.12 -26.54
N LEU A 2 -31.18 18.02 -25.71
CA LEU A 2 -29.79 18.45 -25.87
C LEU A 2 -28.94 17.25 -25.49
N GLY A 3 -28.09 16.79 -26.42
CA GLY A 3 -27.43 15.49 -26.31
C GLY A 3 -26.63 15.37 -25.02
N TYR A 4 -26.81 14.24 -24.31
CA TYR A 4 -26.24 13.90 -23.00
C TYR A 4 -24.76 14.29 -22.80
N CYS A 5 -23.96 14.35 -23.87
CA CYS A 5 -22.56 14.79 -23.80
C CYS A 5 -22.39 16.27 -23.47
N VAL A 6 -23.25 17.16 -23.97
CA VAL A 6 -23.11 18.62 -23.72
C VAL A 6 -23.48 18.96 -22.29
N GLU A 7 -24.51 18.30 -21.75
CA GLU A 7 -24.98 18.51 -20.38
C GLU A 7 -23.97 17.94 -19.37
N ALA A 8 -23.38 16.78 -19.65
CA ALA A 8 -22.31 16.22 -18.83
C ALA A 8 -21.04 17.08 -18.82
N VAL A 9 -20.67 17.67 -19.97
CA VAL A 9 -19.51 18.57 -20.07
C VAL A 9 -19.76 19.88 -19.32
N LEU A 10 -20.95 20.46 -19.43
CA LEU A 10 -21.31 21.69 -18.70
C LEU A 10 -21.30 21.46 -17.19
N GLN A 11 -21.88 20.35 -16.70
CA GLN A 11 -21.84 20.01 -15.28
C GLN A 11 -20.42 19.79 -14.76
N ARG A 12 -19.54 19.22 -15.58
CA ARG A 12 -18.12 19.02 -15.20
C ARG A 12 -17.39 20.35 -15.11
N VAL A 13 -17.62 21.25 -16.06
CA VAL A 13 -17.01 22.59 -16.08
C VAL A 13 -17.50 23.43 -14.90
N GLU A 14 -18.80 23.40 -14.59
CA GLU A 14 -19.35 24.12 -13.44
C GLU A 14 -18.84 23.60 -12.10
N ALA A 15 -18.68 22.27 -11.97
CA ALA A 15 -18.09 21.67 -10.79
C ALA A 15 -16.64 22.12 -10.59
N GLU A 16 -15.85 22.15 -11.65
CA GLU A 16 -14.42 22.48 -11.56
C GLU A 16 -14.17 23.97 -11.31
N ILE A 17 -15.03 24.83 -11.85
CA ILE A 17 -15.03 26.27 -11.54
C ILE A 17 -15.39 26.51 -10.08
N ARG A 18 -16.39 25.79 -9.54
CA ARG A 18 -16.76 25.87 -8.12
C ARG A 18 -15.61 25.42 -7.21
N PHE A 19 -15.00 24.27 -7.50
CA PHE A 19 -13.88 23.75 -6.72
C PHE A 19 -12.65 24.66 -6.75
N SER A 20 -12.36 25.27 -7.91
CA SER A 20 -11.23 26.17 -8.04
C SER A 20 -11.42 27.47 -7.25
N ARG A 21 -12.67 27.97 -7.17
CA ARG A 21 -13.02 29.13 -6.33
C ARG A 21 -12.92 28.81 -4.84
N GLU A 22 -13.47 27.68 -4.39
CA GLU A 22 -13.36 27.25 -2.98
C GLU A 22 -11.89 27.09 -2.54
N ARG A 23 -11.02 26.60 -3.43
CA ARG A 23 -9.58 26.46 -3.16
C ARG A 23 -8.84 27.78 -3.00
N GLN A 24 -9.24 28.78 -3.77
CA GLN A 24 -8.67 30.12 -3.64
C GLN A 24 -9.19 30.82 -2.39
N GLU A 25 -10.44 30.58 -2.02
CA GLU A 25 -11.10 31.20 -0.88
C GLU A 25 -10.67 30.56 0.46
N TYR A 26 -10.33 29.26 0.47
CA TYR A 26 -9.88 28.52 1.65
C TYR A 26 -8.67 27.61 1.36
N PRO A 27 -7.48 28.16 1.05
CA PRO A 27 -6.32 27.39 0.60
C PRO A 27 -5.81 26.38 1.66
N GLU A 28 -6.00 26.65 2.95
CA GLU A 28 -5.67 25.75 4.06
C GLU A 28 -6.53 24.48 4.11
N ARG A 29 -7.77 24.50 3.57
CA ARG A 29 -8.64 23.30 3.50
C ARG A 29 -8.16 22.27 2.46
N TYR A 30 -7.26 22.69 1.57
CA TYR A 30 -6.69 21.84 0.52
C TYR A 30 -5.17 21.69 0.64
N ALA A 31 -4.54 22.33 1.63
CA ALA A 31 -3.21 22.02 2.10
C ALA A 31 -3.22 20.68 2.87
N GLY A 32 -3.46 19.58 2.14
CA GLY A 32 -3.63 18.24 2.68
C GLY A 32 -4.81 17.48 2.07
N SER A 33 -4.93 17.44 0.72
CA SER A 33 -6.03 16.68 0.09
C SER A 33 -5.85 15.17 0.32
N SER A 34 -6.64 14.64 1.23
CA SER A 34 -6.71 13.26 1.67
C SER A 34 -7.32 12.34 0.61
N ASP A 35 -6.48 11.49 0.04
CA ASP A 35 -6.90 10.18 -0.45
C ASP A 35 -6.82 9.22 0.77
N ASP A 36 -7.78 9.31 1.69
CA ASP A 36 -7.73 8.62 3.01
C ASP A 36 -8.07 7.12 2.94
N GLY A 37 -8.21 6.58 1.72
CA GLY A 37 -8.40 5.16 1.49
C GLY A 37 -7.07 4.39 1.45
N PRO A 38 -7.12 3.06 1.63
CA PRO A 38 -5.99 2.22 1.24
C PRO A 38 -5.60 2.47 -0.21
N LEU A 39 -4.30 2.56 -0.50
CA LEU A 39 -3.79 2.61 -1.88
C LEU A 39 -4.07 1.29 -2.63
N ALA A 40 -4.19 0.18 -1.91
CA ALA A 40 -4.55 -1.12 -2.46
C ALA A 40 -5.21 -2.02 -1.40
N VAL A 41 -6.02 -3.00 -1.82
CA VAL A 41 -6.64 -3.97 -0.90
C VAL A 41 -5.94 -5.33 -1.03
N TRP A 42 -5.50 -5.86 0.11
CA TRP A 42 -4.96 -7.22 0.18
C TRP A 42 -6.10 -8.24 0.34
N THR A 43 -6.28 -9.10 -0.67
CA THR A 43 -7.50 -9.94 -0.80
C THR A 43 -7.42 -11.30 -0.11
N SER A 44 -6.25 -11.73 0.35
CA SER A 44 -6.12 -13.00 1.08
C SER A 44 -6.78 -12.95 2.46
N ASN A 45 -7.39 -14.07 2.87
CA ASN A 45 -7.96 -14.25 4.20
C ASN A 45 -6.91 -14.22 5.33
N ASN A 46 -5.62 -14.40 5.02
CA ASN A 46 -4.52 -14.35 5.98
C ASN A 46 -3.65 -13.08 5.84
N ASN A 47 -4.25 -12.00 5.32
CA ASN A 47 -3.58 -10.75 4.93
C ASN A 47 -2.57 -10.21 5.96
N LYS A 48 -2.91 -10.12 7.25
CA LYS A 48 -2.01 -9.54 8.27
C LYS A 48 -0.71 -10.33 8.41
N MET A 49 -0.81 -11.66 8.33
CA MET A 49 0.34 -12.54 8.44
C MET A 49 1.21 -12.45 7.18
N GLU A 50 0.60 -12.55 6.00
CA GLU A 50 1.29 -12.47 4.71
C GLU A 50 2.00 -11.11 4.53
N ILE A 51 1.33 -10.02 4.90
CA ILE A 51 1.91 -8.67 4.89
C ILE A 51 3.08 -8.59 5.88
N ALA A 52 2.94 -9.14 7.10
CA ALA A 52 4.02 -9.13 8.08
C ALA A 52 5.24 -9.94 7.61
N GLU A 53 5.03 -11.10 6.97
CA GLU A 53 6.10 -11.89 6.37
C GLU A 53 6.79 -11.14 5.23
N LEU A 54 6.03 -10.52 4.33
CA LEU A 54 6.58 -9.70 3.24
C LEU A 54 7.39 -8.52 3.77
N MET A 55 6.84 -7.77 4.72
CA MET A 55 7.51 -6.62 5.33
C MET A 55 8.77 -7.03 6.10
N LEU A 56 8.77 -8.21 6.73
CA LEU A 56 9.98 -8.75 7.36
C LEU A 56 11.06 -9.05 6.32
N GLY A 57 10.70 -9.65 5.18
CA GLY A 57 11.62 -9.87 4.07
C GLY A 57 12.26 -8.58 3.57
N ILE A 58 11.44 -7.54 3.33
CA ILE A 58 11.90 -6.21 2.89
C ILE A 58 12.83 -5.56 3.93
N TYR A 59 12.43 -5.60 5.21
CA TYR A 59 13.25 -5.07 6.30
C TYR A 59 14.61 -5.77 6.38
N LEU A 60 14.65 -7.10 6.27
CA LEU A 60 15.90 -7.87 6.31
C LEU A 60 16.78 -7.61 5.08
N ALA A 61 16.18 -7.32 3.92
CA ALA A 61 16.91 -6.93 2.72
C ALA A 61 17.58 -5.55 2.85
N LYS A 62 17.19 -4.73 3.84
CA LYS A 62 17.74 -3.39 4.10
C LYS A 62 17.72 -2.45 2.88
N VAL A 63 16.70 -2.58 2.05
CA VAL A 63 16.55 -1.82 0.79
C VAL A 63 15.79 -0.51 0.93
N LEU A 64 15.03 -0.34 2.02
CA LEU A 64 14.23 0.87 2.24
C LEU A 64 14.95 1.88 3.13
N ARG A 65 14.91 3.14 2.70
CA ARG A 65 15.39 4.29 3.47
C ARG A 65 14.28 5.30 3.67
N THR A 66 14.33 6.00 4.80
CA THR A 66 13.52 7.18 5.09
C THR A 66 13.91 8.32 4.13
N PRO A 67 13.06 9.36 3.97
CA PRO A 67 13.37 10.49 3.08
C PRO A 67 14.65 11.25 3.42
N ASP A 68 15.07 11.25 4.69
CA ASP A 68 16.35 11.80 5.17
C ASP A 68 17.53 10.82 5.01
N GLY A 69 17.31 9.65 4.39
CA GLY A 69 18.34 8.71 3.99
C GLY A 69 18.71 7.65 5.04
N MET A 70 18.06 7.61 6.20
CA MET A 70 18.30 6.56 7.21
C MET A 70 17.67 5.23 6.79
N LEU A 71 18.24 4.10 7.20
CA LEU A 71 17.61 2.80 6.97
C LEU A 71 16.32 2.71 7.77
N MET A 72 15.24 2.24 7.13
CA MET A 72 13.96 2.12 7.82
C MET A 72 13.99 0.99 8.85
N GLU A 73 13.53 1.31 10.06
CA GLU A 73 13.30 0.34 11.12
C GLU A 73 12.08 -0.54 10.81
N TYR A 74 12.04 -1.74 11.38
CA TYR A 74 10.95 -2.70 11.09
C TYR A 74 9.56 -2.12 11.36
N ARG A 75 9.42 -1.30 12.41
CA ARG A 75 8.16 -0.61 12.74
C ARG A 75 7.73 0.37 11.65
N GLU A 76 8.68 1.03 11.01
CA GLU A 76 8.42 2.01 9.95
C GLU A 76 8.00 1.32 8.66
N VAL A 77 8.64 0.19 8.34
CA VAL A 77 8.24 -0.68 7.22
C VAL A 77 6.82 -1.22 7.42
N ILE A 78 6.46 -1.64 8.64
CA ILE A 78 5.08 -2.06 8.96
C ILE A 78 4.11 -0.90 8.78
N ARG A 79 4.42 0.30 9.30
CA ARG A 79 3.56 1.48 9.14
C ARG A 79 3.34 1.86 7.68
N LEU A 80 4.36 1.71 6.84
CA LEU A 80 4.23 1.92 5.40
C LEU A 80 3.18 0.98 4.81
N ALA A 81 3.24 -0.31 5.15
CA ALA A 81 2.25 -1.30 4.71
C ALA A 81 0.85 -1.03 5.26
N GLU A 82 0.73 -0.64 6.53
CA GLU A 82 -0.57 -0.27 7.14
C GLU A 82 -1.24 0.88 6.37
N ARG A 83 -0.47 1.90 5.97
CA ARG A 83 -0.97 3.02 5.15
C ARG A 83 -1.32 2.58 3.73
N ALA A 84 -0.43 1.81 3.09
CA ALA A 84 -0.66 1.37 1.71
C ALA A 84 -1.87 0.44 1.58
N PHE A 85 -2.08 -0.45 2.55
CA PHE A 85 -3.13 -1.46 2.50
C PHE A 85 -4.36 -1.13 3.34
N GLY A 86 -4.36 -0.02 4.09
CA GLY A 86 -5.44 0.36 5.01
C GLY A 86 -5.72 -0.71 6.07
N VAL A 87 -4.70 -1.45 6.48
CA VAL A 87 -4.79 -2.51 7.50
C VAL A 87 -4.11 -2.04 8.79
N LYS A 88 -4.52 -2.62 9.92
CA LYS A 88 -3.85 -2.44 11.21
C LYS A 88 -3.20 -3.74 11.68
N ILE A 89 -1.89 -3.70 11.86
CA ILE A 89 -1.04 -4.81 12.30
C ILE A 89 -0.59 -4.52 13.74
N SER A 90 -1.51 -4.73 14.67
CA SER A 90 -1.19 -4.73 16.10
C SER A 90 -0.14 -5.80 16.43
N ASN A 91 0.66 -5.57 17.48
CA ASN A 91 1.62 -6.55 18.00
C ASN A 91 2.70 -7.02 17.00
N HIS A 92 3.09 -6.18 16.04
CA HIS A 92 4.14 -6.45 15.05
C HIS A 92 5.47 -7.01 15.63
N ARG A 93 5.84 -6.68 16.87
CA ARG A 93 7.01 -7.26 17.56
C ARG A 93 6.82 -8.75 17.91
N GLU A 94 5.64 -9.11 18.40
CA GLU A 94 5.30 -10.50 18.68
C GLU A 94 5.16 -11.28 17.38
N LEU A 95 4.49 -10.70 16.37
CA LEU A 95 4.43 -11.27 15.02
C LEU A 95 5.83 -11.54 14.45
N LYS A 96 6.76 -10.58 14.55
CA LYS A 96 8.15 -10.76 14.13
C LYS A 96 8.79 -11.96 14.84
N ARG A 97 8.67 -12.04 16.16
CA ARG A 97 9.21 -13.15 16.96
C ARG A 97 8.57 -14.48 16.57
N ASP A 98 7.26 -14.49 16.39
CA ASP A 98 6.49 -15.68 16.08
C ASP A 98 6.77 -16.17 14.66
N ILE A 99 7.05 -15.28 13.71
CA ILE A 99 7.57 -15.63 12.38
C ILE A 99 8.91 -16.37 12.52
N PHE A 100 9.85 -15.82 13.29
CA PHE A 100 11.18 -16.45 13.47
C PHE A 100 11.14 -17.79 14.22
N LYS A 101 10.13 -18.02 15.06
CA LYS A 101 9.99 -19.27 15.82
C LYS A 101 9.31 -20.40 15.05
N ARG A 102 8.74 -20.14 13.86
CA ARG A 102 7.98 -21.15 13.12
C ARG A 102 8.87 -22.16 12.42
N THR A 103 8.58 -23.44 12.66
CA THR A 103 9.14 -24.57 11.92
C THR A 103 8.34 -24.78 10.63
N ASN A 104 8.71 -24.06 9.57
CA ASN A 104 8.40 -24.30 8.15
C ASN A 104 6.95 -24.31 7.62
N GLU A 105 5.92 -24.69 8.37
CA GLU A 105 4.55 -24.92 7.86
C GLU A 105 3.72 -23.64 7.65
N LEU A 106 4.12 -22.51 8.25
CA LEU A 106 3.36 -21.27 8.22
C LEU A 106 3.95 -20.17 7.32
N VAL A 107 5.13 -20.38 6.73
CA VAL A 107 5.79 -19.46 5.76
C VAL A 107 5.35 -19.77 4.32
N ILE A 108 4.10 -20.21 4.16
CA ILE A 108 3.56 -20.67 2.88
C ILE A 108 3.58 -19.52 1.87
N PHE A 109 3.27 -18.30 2.32
CA PHE A 109 3.19 -17.15 1.43
C PHE A 109 4.55 -16.79 0.82
N LEU A 110 5.60 -16.58 1.62
CA LEU A 110 6.92 -16.26 1.08
C LEU A 110 7.51 -17.40 0.24
N LYS A 111 7.35 -18.67 0.66
CA LYS A 111 7.81 -19.82 -0.13
C LYS A 111 7.11 -19.87 -1.49
N ARG A 112 5.80 -19.66 -1.50
CA ARG A 112 5.01 -19.58 -2.73
C ARG A 112 5.43 -18.40 -3.59
N LEU A 113 5.69 -17.24 -3.00
CA LEU A 113 6.14 -16.05 -3.72
C LEU A 113 7.50 -16.28 -4.39
N ILE A 114 8.47 -16.86 -3.68
CA ILE A 114 9.78 -17.22 -4.23
C ILE A 114 9.61 -18.17 -5.42
N PHE A 115 8.83 -19.25 -5.23
CA PHE A 115 8.56 -20.22 -6.29
C PHE A 115 7.93 -19.57 -7.54
N LEU A 116 6.96 -18.66 -7.37
CA LEU A 116 6.33 -17.95 -8.48
C LEU A 116 7.31 -17.01 -9.21
N ILE A 117 8.20 -16.34 -8.47
CA ILE A 117 9.25 -15.49 -9.07
C ILE A 117 10.23 -16.34 -9.88
N GLU A 118 10.67 -17.48 -9.34
CA GLU A 118 11.56 -18.42 -10.04
C GLU A 118 10.90 -18.95 -11.32
N GLN A 119 9.63 -19.35 -11.24
CA GLN A 119 8.87 -19.81 -12.39
C GLN A 119 8.75 -18.74 -13.50
N GLU A 120 8.48 -17.49 -13.14
CA GLU A 120 8.40 -16.39 -14.12
C GLU A 120 9.76 -16.01 -14.71
N ARG A 121 10.86 -16.18 -13.96
CA ARG A 121 12.22 -16.02 -14.49
C ARG A 121 12.50 -17.09 -15.55
N ASP A 122 12.26 -18.35 -15.21
CA ASP A 122 12.61 -19.48 -16.08
C ASP A 122 11.78 -19.49 -17.38
N LYS A 123 10.58 -18.88 -17.39
CA LYS A 123 9.79 -18.65 -18.61
C LYS A 123 10.37 -17.60 -19.56
N LYS A 124 11.12 -16.61 -19.05
CA LYS A 124 11.75 -15.58 -19.87
C LYS A 124 13.06 -16.05 -20.51
N ASP A 125 13.66 -17.09 -19.93
CA ASP A 125 14.89 -17.71 -20.41
C ASP A 125 14.65 -18.88 -21.39
N ALA A 126 13.38 -19.15 -21.75
CA ALA A 126 12.93 -20.20 -22.69
C ALA A 126 12.38 -19.60 -23.99
#